data_AF-A0A954J3K6-F1
#
_entry.id   AF-A0A954J3K6-F1
#
_cell.length_a   1.000
_cell.length_b   1.000
_cell.length_c   1.000
_cell.angle_alpha   90.00
_cell.angle_beta   90.00
_cell.angle_gamma   90.00
#
_symmetry.space_group_name_H-M   'P 1'
#
loop_
_entity.id
_entity.type
_entity.pdbx_description
1 polymer ?
#
loop_
_entity_poly.entity_id
_entity_poly.type
_entity_poly.pdbx_seq_one_letter_code
_entity_poly.pdbx_strand_id
1 'polypeptide(L)'
;MNVSTIKSLAWFAAAGLTVALGWTVFDFVQTDRSGRQLFDQPLAKAKLDAKFDSEPIRSSTIHATVITKNFYDLNWTGKPKPVEVKTGPVAPPPTKTTVPVEQLARVLFIQEDSDAPAASRVLIAYKPASKITKFPLGHSLKVGDTLASPHEYAVVESISASLGVTFRFEVGEGEEPRENETLLPAAFKKGVEVAYVGADGEVRRPNPTIAVNVVDKPPPYNPKLTTPIDTNHFQIGYEDAGLFGQDAAGIIAREVRHRRHRDPRTGKFDGIEIQSVQAGGVAARHGAKEGDIIKSINGHPVTSSSEAITFVKNNQESTSTWIVVVENKGRERTVTYESPPQQ
;
A
#
# COMPACT_ATOMS: atom_id res chain seq x y z
N MET A 1 62.43 -11.24 -24.32
CA MET A 1 61.56 -10.89 -25.46
C MET A 1 61.74 -9.39 -25.74
N ASN A 2 61.92 -8.97 -27.00
CA ASN A 2 62.16 -7.55 -27.32
C ASN A 2 60.86 -6.75 -27.11
N VAL A 3 60.97 -5.48 -26.69
CA VAL A 3 59.82 -4.58 -26.45
C VAL A 3 58.93 -4.47 -27.69
N SER A 4 59.54 -4.50 -28.88
CA SER A 4 58.81 -4.52 -30.16
C SER A 4 57.92 -5.75 -30.29
N THR A 5 58.42 -6.94 -29.93
CA THR A 5 57.65 -8.20 -30.00
C THR A 5 56.48 -8.22 -29.02
N ILE A 6 56.65 -7.68 -27.81
CA ILE A 6 55.56 -7.58 -26.81
C ILE A 6 54.46 -6.63 -27.29
N LYS A 7 54.84 -5.48 -27.88
CA LYS A 7 53.87 -4.52 -28.41
C LYS A 7 53.06 -5.10 -29.57
N SER A 8 53.71 -5.77 -30.51
CA SER A 8 53.03 -6.44 -31.61
C SER A 8 52.07 -7.51 -31.10
N LEU A 9 52.50 -8.34 -30.13
CA LEU A 9 51.64 -9.38 -29.54
C LEU A 9 50.40 -8.78 -28.85
N ALA A 10 50.56 -7.67 -28.12
CA ALA A 10 49.45 -6.98 -27.47
C ALA A 10 48.44 -6.41 -28.49
N TRP A 11 48.92 -5.83 -29.59
CA TRP A 11 48.06 -5.33 -30.67
C TRP A 11 47.29 -6.46 -31.37
N PHE A 12 47.94 -7.61 -31.62
CA PHE A 12 47.26 -8.78 -32.19
C PHE A 12 46.21 -9.37 -31.24
N ALA A 13 46.50 -9.43 -29.93
CA ALA A 13 45.54 -9.89 -28.94
C ALA A 13 44.32 -8.95 -28.84
N ALA A 14 44.54 -7.63 -28.86
CA ALA A 14 43.46 -6.64 -28.84
C ALA A 14 42.59 -6.72 -30.11
N ALA A 15 43.21 -6.88 -31.28
CA ALA A 15 42.49 -7.08 -32.54
C ALA A 15 41.64 -8.36 -32.50
N GLY A 16 42.20 -9.46 -32.00
CA GLY A 16 41.47 -10.74 -31.82
C GLY A 16 40.26 -10.61 -30.90
N LEU A 17 40.42 -9.93 -29.75
CA LEU A 17 39.32 -9.68 -28.81
C LEU A 17 38.22 -8.82 -29.44
N THR A 18 38.58 -7.82 -30.24
CA THR A 18 37.60 -6.94 -30.92
C THR A 18 36.80 -7.72 -31.95
N VAL A 19 37.44 -8.58 -32.73
CA VAL A 19 36.76 -9.44 -33.70
C VAL A 19 35.84 -10.45 -33.01
N ALA A 20 36.30 -11.07 -31.91
CA ALA A 20 35.49 -12.00 -31.12
C ALA A 20 34.26 -11.31 -30.53
N LEU A 21 34.42 -10.10 -29.97
CA LEU A 21 33.30 -9.31 -29.46
C LEU A 21 32.30 -8.98 -30.58
N GLY A 22 32.79 -8.51 -31.73
CA GLY A 22 31.95 -8.22 -32.89
C GLY A 22 31.14 -9.43 -33.35
N TRP A 23 31.77 -10.61 -33.39
CA TRP A 23 31.09 -11.87 -33.69
C TRP A 23 29.99 -12.19 -32.67
N THR A 24 30.28 -12.08 -31.37
CA THR A 24 29.26 -12.36 -30.32
C THR A 24 28.07 -11.41 -30.38
N VAL A 25 28.29 -10.13 -30.70
CA VAL A 25 27.21 -9.15 -30.86
C VAL A 25 26.40 -9.45 -32.12
N PHE A 26 27.06 -9.79 -33.22
CA PHE A 26 26.37 -10.18 -34.46
C PHE A 26 25.51 -11.43 -34.28
N ASP A 27 26.06 -12.46 -33.63
CA ASP A 27 25.36 -13.71 -33.30
C ASP A 27 24.18 -13.46 -32.35
N PHE A 28 24.37 -12.62 -31.33
CA PHE A 28 23.30 -12.20 -30.43
C PHE A 28 22.17 -11.47 -31.18
N VAL A 29 22.50 -10.54 -32.07
CA VAL A 29 21.50 -9.79 -32.84
C VAL A 29 20.75 -10.68 -33.85
N GLN A 30 21.41 -11.68 -34.44
CA GLN A 30 20.72 -12.65 -35.30
C GLN A 30 19.85 -13.63 -34.49
N THR A 31 20.35 -14.14 -33.37
CA THR A 31 19.71 -15.22 -32.60
C THR A 31 18.60 -14.71 -31.68
N ASP A 32 18.73 -13.52 -31.11
CA ASP A 32 17.73 -12.99 -30.16
C ASP A 32 16.56 -12.26 -30.86
N ARG A 33 16.62 -12.08 -32.19
CA ARG A 33 15.44 -11.70 -32.99
C ARG A 33 14.41 -12.82 -33.09
N SER A 34 14.80 -14.08 -32.93
CA SER A 34 13.86 -15.16 -32.64
C SER A 34 13.48 -15.08 -31.17
N GLY A 35 12.54 -14.17 -30.87
CA GLY A 35 12.11 -13.83 -29.53
C GLY A 35 11.95 -15.06 -28.63
N ARG A 36 12.76 -15.12 -27.59
CA ARG A 36 12.46 -15.94 -26.42
C ARG A 36 11.09 -15.47 -25.93
N GLN A 37 10.06 -16.26 -26.23
CA GLN A 37 8.76 -16.10 -25.59
C GLN A 37 8.96 -16.44 -24.10
N LEU A 38 9.38 -15.43 -23.33
CA LEU A 38 9.50 -15.50 -21.87
C LEU A 38 8.12 -15.72 -21.21
N PHE A 39 7.05 -15.60 -22.00
CA PHE A 39 5.68 -15.74 -21.57
C PHE A 39 4.93 -16.67 -22.53
N ASP A 40 4.58 -17.86 -22.03
CA ASP A 40 3.78 -18.85 -22.73
C ASP A 40 2.31 -18.38 -22.77
N GLN A 41 2.03 -17.48 -23.72
CA GLN A 41 0.70 -16.90 -23.91
C GLN A 41 -0.43 -17.92 -24.02
N PRO A 42 -0.30 -19.05 -24.75
CA PRO A 42 -1.40 -20.01 -24.83
C PRO A 42 -1.67 -20.70 -23.49
N LEU A 43 -0.64 -21.00 -22.68
CA LEU A 43 -0.83 -21.55 -21.33
C LEU A 43 -1.53 -20.54 -20.40
N ALA A 44 -1.13 -19.27 -20.46
CA ALA A 44 -1.73 -18.20 -19.67
C ALA A 44 -3.20 -17.97 -20.03
N LYS A 45 -3.53 -17.99 -21.33
CA LYS A 45 -4.91 -17.88 -21.81
C LYS A 45 -5.77 -19.07 -21.39
N ALA A 46 -5.23 -20.29 -21.49
CA ALA A 46 -5.93 -21.51 -21.05
C ALA A 46 -6.26 -21.49 -19.55
N LYS A 47 -5.40 -20.92 -18.70
CA LYS A 47 -5.67 -20.78 -17.26
C LYS A 47 -6.62 -19.63 -16.93
N LEU A 48 -6.70 -18.60 -17.77
CA LEU A 48 -7.61 -17.47 -17.59
C LEU A 48 -9.03 -17.80 -18.07
N ASP A 49 -9.14 -18.59 -19.15
CA ASP A 49 -10.42 -19.02 -19.73
C ASP A 49 -10.99 -20.27 -19.02
N ALA A 50 -10.21 -20.92 -18.16
CA ALA A 50 -10.71 -21.96 -17.26
C ALA A 50 -11.71 -21.34 -16.28
N LYS A 51 -13.01 -21.62 -16.51
CA LYS A 51 -14.07 -21.26 -15.56
C LYS A 51 -13.75 -21.85 -14.20
N PHE A 52 -13.53 -20.99 -13.21
CA PHE A 52 -13.49 -21.39 -11.83
C PHE A 52 -14.92 -21.71 -11.40
N ASP A 53 -15.26 -22.99 -11.38
CA ASP A 53 -16.50 -23.47 -10.74
C ASP A 53 -16.34 -23.27 -9.22
N SER A 54 -16.68 -22.08 -8.72
CA SER A 54 -16.89 -21.91 -7.28
C SER A 54 -18.18 -22.62 -6.91
N GLU A 55 -18.09 -23.64 -6.05
CA GLU A 55 -19.28 -24.25 -5.48
C GLU A 55 -20.19 -23.16 -4.88
N PRO A 56 -21.50 -23.17 -5.17
CA PRO A 56 -22.40 -22.19 -4.59
C PRO A 56 -22.40 -22.37 -3.07
N ILE A 57 -22.16 -21.27 -2.36
CA ILE A 57 -22.26 -21.21 -0.90
C ILE A 57 -23.66 -21.68 -0.53
N ARG A 58 -23.78 -22.85 0.10
CA ARG A 58 -25.06 -23.34 0.62
C ARG A 58 -25.45 -22.47 1.82
N SER A 59 -26.26 -21.45 1.60
CA SER A 59 -26.90 -20.71 2.68
C SER A 59 -28.03 -21.55 3.27
N SER A 60 -27.96 -21.83 4.57
CA SER A 60 -29.01 -22.54 5.32
C SER A 60 -30.05 -21.56 5.88
N THR A 61 -30.46 -20.55 5.10
CA THR A 61 -31.42 -19.55 5.55
C THR A 61 -32.81 -19.92 5.03
N ILE A 62 -33.68 -20.34 5.94
CA ILE A 62 -35.09 -20.58 5.65
C ILE A 62 -35.75 -19.22 5.38
N HIS A 63 -36.32 -19.03 4.18
CA HIS A 63 -37.08 -17.83 3.84
C HIS A 63 -38.31 -17.67 4.77
N ALA A 64 -38.45 -16.49 5.39
CA ALA A 64 -39.57 -16.16 6.28
C ALA A 64 -40.95 -16.25 5.60
N THR A 65 -41.01 -16.24 4.27
CA THR A 65 -42.23 -16.41 3.47
C THR A 65 -42.83 -17.82 3.52
N VAL A 66 -42.11 -18.82 4.06
CA VAL A 66 -42.62 -20.20 4.18
C VAL A 66 -43.38 -20.43 5.49
N ILE A 67 -43.26 -19.54 6.49
CA ILE A 67 -43.80 -19.79 7.85
C ILE A 67 -45.11 -19.03 8.14
N THR A 68 -45.54 -18.08 7.31
CA THR A 68 -46.69 -17.21 7.66
C THR A 68 -47.95 -17.45 6.83
N LYS A 69 -48.31 -18.70 6.58
CA LYS A 69 -49.62 -19.05 6.01
C LYS A 69 -50.11 -20.38 6.56
N ASN A 70 -50.54 -20.37 7.82
CA ASN A 70 -51.40 -21.41 8.39
C ASN A 70 -52.22 -20.97 9.62
N PHE A 71 -52.17 -19.70 10.03
CA PHE A 71 -52.91 -19.21 11.21
C PHE A 71 -54.13 -18.33 10.90
N TYR A 72 -54.33 -17.88 9.65
CA TYR A 72 -55.41 -16.93 9.31
C TYR A 72 -56.58 -17.51 8.51
N ASP A 73 -56.55 -18.79 8.11
CA ASP A 73 -57.62 -19.43 7.33
C ASP A 73 -58.57 -20.32 8.16
N LEU A 74 -58.56 -20.21 9.49
CA LEU A 74 -59.58 -20.85 10.32
C LEU A 74 -60.77 -19.90 10.51
N ASN A 75 -61.60 -19.81 9.47
CA ASN A 75 -62.93 -19.20 9.56
C ASN A 75 -63.90 -20.18 10.26
N TRP A 76 -63.80 -20.30 11.58
CA TRP A 76 -64.61 -21.23 12.38
C TRP A 76 -65.92 -20.62 12.90
N THR A 77 -66.29 -19.41 12.48
CA THR A 77 -67.60 -18.82 12.82
C THR A 77 -68.28 -18.25 11.58
N GLY A 78 -69.30 -18.96 11.09
CA GLY A 78 -69.99 -18.71 9.83
C GLY A 78 -70.84 -17.44 9.80
N LYS A 79 -70.20 -16.28 9.62
CA LYS A 79 -70.90 -15.08 9.13
C LYS A 79 -70.09 -14.43 7.99
N PRO A 80 -70.71 -14.17 6.82
CA PRO A 80 -70.03 -13.47 5.73
C PRO A 80 -69.66 -12.05 6.16
N LYS A 81 -68.40 -11.68 5.96
CA LYS A 81 -67.88 -10.34 6.29
C LYS A 81 -68.52 -9.30 5.35
N PRO A 82 -69.04 -8.17 5.84
CA PRO A 82 -69.71 -7.15 5.02
C PRO A 82 -68.76 -6.53 3.98
N VAL A 83 -69.30 -6.24 2.79
CA VAL A 83 -68.58 -5.55 1.70
C VAL A 83 -68.34 -4.10 2.09
N GLU A 84 -67.07 -3.71 2.24
CA GLU A 84 -66.67 -2.31 2.41
C GLU A 84 -66.73 -1.56 1.08
N VAL A 85 -67.26 -0.34 1.19
CA VAL A 85 -67.60 0.61 0.14
C VAL A 85 -66.33 1.16 -0.52
N LYS A 86 -66.31 1.21 -1.85
CA LYS A 86 -65.26 1.86 -2.64
C LYS A 86 -65.21 3.37 -2.37
N THR A 87 -64.14 3.84 -1.75
CA THR A 87 -63.64 5.22 -1.90
C THR A 87 -62.49 5.22 -2.90
N GLY A 88 -62.53 6.14 -3.88
CA GLY A 88 -61.46 6.37 -4.85
C GLY A 88 -60.19 6.98 -4.20
N PRO A 89 -59.11 7.14 -4.98
CA PRO A 89 -57.74 6.79 -4.60
C PRO A 89 -57.09 7.84 -3.69
N VAL A 90 -56.68 7.41 -2.50
CA VAL A 90 -55.64 8.11 -1.74
C VAL A 90 -54.32 7.76 -2.41
N ALA A 91 -53.62 8.78 -2.91
CA ALA A 91 -52.27 8.65 -3.45
C ALA A 91 -51.39 7.91 -2.42
N PRO A 92 -50.59 6.90 -2.82
CA PRO A 92 -49.61 6.33 -1.92
C PRO A 92 -48.72 7.46 -1.40
N PRO A 93 -48.39 7.52 -0.10
CA PRO A 93 -47.40 8.47 0.40
C PRO A 93 -46.14 8.30 -0.44
N PRO A 94 -45.45 9.40 -0.81
CA PRO A 94 -44.30 9.31 -1.70
C PRO A 94 -43.29 8.39 -1.05
N THR A 95 -43.14 7.19 -1.61
CA THR A 95 -42.00 6.31 -1.32
C THR A 95 -40.78 7.15 -1.68
N LYS A 96 -40.09 7.70 -0.66
CA LYS A 96 -38.83 8.40 -0.87
C LYS A 96 -37.94 7.39 -1.58
N THR A 97 -37.67 7.61 -2.86
CA THR A 97 -36.76 6.78 -3.63
C THR A 97 -35.41 6.84 -2.94
N THR A 98 -35.05 5.79 -2.20
CA THR A 98 -33.79 5.68 -1.46
C THR A 98 -32.65 5.68 -2.48
N VAL A 99 -31.98 6.82 -2.63
CA VAL A 99 -30.90 7.00 -3.61
C VAL A 99 -29.62 6.36 -3.05
N PRO A 100 -28.90 5.50 -3.81
CA PRO A 100 -27.61 4.95 -3.39
C PRO A 100 -26.57 6.07 -3.18
N VAL A 101 -25.70 5.96 -2.17
CA VAL A 101 -24.70 7.01 -1.86
C VAL A 101 -23.74 7.19 -3.02
N GLU A 102 -23.50 6.14 -3.81
CA GLU A 102 -22.74 6.22 -5.06
C GLU A 102 -23.34 7.25 -6.04
N GLN A 103 -24.67 7.39 -6.11
CA GLN A 103 -25.31 8.38 -6.98
C GLN A 103 -25.28 9.78 -6.38
N LEU A 104 -25.09 9.91 -5.07
CA LEU A 104 -25.08 11.18 -4.34
C LEU A 104 -23.69 11.80 -4.25
N ALA A 105 -22.66 10.99 -4.01
CA ALA A 105 -21.30 11.46 -3.77
C ALA A 105 -20.27 10.57 -4.49
N ARG A 106 -19.14 11.17 -4.85
CA ARG A 106 -17.94 10.47 -5.34
C ARG A 106 -16.80 10.71 -4.37
N VAL A 107 -16.07 9.66 -4.02
CA VAL A 107 -14.85 9.77 -3.19
C VAL A 107 -13.71 10.26 -4.08
N LEU A 108 -13.13 11.41 -3.73
CA LEU A 108 -11.99 12.00 -4.46
C LEU A 108 -10.66 11.53 -3.89
N PHE A 109 -10.55 11.51 -2.56
CA PHE A 109 -9.29 11.25 -1.86
C PHE A 109 -9.54 10.67 -0.48
N ILE A 110 -8.68 9.75 -0.06
CA ILE A 110 -8.66 9.15 1.28
C ILE A 110 -7.30 9.45 1.91
N GLN A 111 -7.32 9.96 3.14
CA GLN A 111 -6.16 10.07 4.02
C GLN A 111 -6.41 9.19 5.22
N GLU A 112 -5.82 8.01 5.22
CA GLU A 112 -5.87 7.06 6.34
C GLU A 112 -4.71 7.33 7.30
N ASP A 113 -5.03 7.41 8.60
CA ASP A 113 -4.06 7.38 9.68
C ASP A 113 -4.17 6.02 10.37
N SER A 114 -3.13 5.18 10.19
CA SER A 114 -3.12 3.80 10.70
C SER A 114 -3.04 3.72 12.23
N ASP A 115 -2.51 4.76 12.89
CA ASP A 115 -2.34 4.80 14.34
C ASP A 115 -3.54 5.43 15.04
N ALA A 116 -4.21 6.39 14.38
CA ALA A 116 -5.41 7.05 14.88
C ALA A 116 -6.55 7.02 13.84
N PRO A 117 -7.37 5.95 13.78
CA PRO A 117 -8.43 5.81 12.78
C PRO A 117 -9.43 6.98 12.77
N ALA A 118 -9.69 7.60 13.93
CA ALA A 118 -10.57 8.77 14.07
C ALA A 118 -10.00 10.06 13.44
N ALA A 119 -8.68 10.14 13.22
CA ALA A 119 -8.02 11.26 12.55
C ALA A 119 -8.06 11.14 11.02
N SER A 120 -8.48 9.99 10.49
CA SER A 120 -8.62 9.75 9.06
C SER A 120 -9.62 10.70 8.42
N ARG A 121 -9.31 11.13 7.20
CA ARG A 121 -10.12 12.12 6.45
C ARG A 121 -10.46 11.57 5.08
N VAL A 122 -11.67 11.87 4.63
CA VAL A 122 -12.11 11.62 3.26
C VAL A 122 -12.55 12.93 2.63
N LEU A 123 -12.12 13.16 1.38
CA LEU A 123 -12.66 14.23 0.56
C LEU A 123 -13.67 13.65 -0.41
N ILE A 124 -14.92 14.08 -0.30
CA ILE A 124 -16.00 13.70 -1.21
C ILE A 124 -16.40 14.88 -2.09
N ALA A 125 -16.83 14.59 -3.32
CA ALA A 125 -17.51 15.56 -4.17
C ALA A 125 -18.96 15.12 -4.39
N TYR A 126 -19.88 16.05 -4.22
CA TYR A 126 -21.30 15.79 -4.44
C TYR A 126 -21.62 15.75 -5.93
N LYS A 127 -22.37 14.73 -6.36
CA LYS A 127 -22.91 14.63 -7.72
C LYS A 127 -24.17 15.52 -7.84
N PRO A 128 -24.56 15.96 -9.04
CA PRO A 128 -25.76 16.78 -9.23
C PRO A 128 -27.04 16.16 -8.66
N ALA A 129 -27.13 14.82 -8.63
CA ALA A 129 -28.27 14.10 -8.06
C ALA A 129 -28.47 14.32 -6.54
N SER A 130 -27.43 14.76 -5.83
CA SER A 130 -27.52 15.06 -4.40
C SER A 130 -28.25 16.37 -4.08
N LYS A 131 -28.42 17.26 -5.07
CA LYS A 131 -28.95 18.63 -4.92
C LYS A 131 -28.14 19.53 -3.98
N ILE A 132 -26.90 19.15 -3.64
CA ILE A 132 -25.99 19.93 -2.79
C ILE A 132 -25.06 20.77 -3.67
N THR A 133 -25.18 22.09 -3.61
CA THR A 133 -24.32 23.04 -4.35
C THR A 133 -23.32 23.79 -3.46
N LYS A 134 -23.40 23.64 -2.13
CA LYS A 134 -22.57 24.37 -1.14
C LYS A 134 -21.08 24.02 -1.21
N PHE A 135 -20.70 22.87 -1.75
CA PHE A 135 -19.32 22.36 -1.73
C PHE A 135 -18.79 22.04 -3.15
N PRO A 136 -18.53 23.05 -3.99
CA PRO A 136 -18.14 22.84 -5.39
C PRO A 136 -16.74 22.23 -5.58
N LEU A 137 -15.84 22.38 -4.58
CA LEU A 137 -14.46 21.88 -4.60
C LEU A 137 -14.26 20.59 -3.79
N GLY A 138 -15.33 20.05 -3.21
CA GLY A 138 -15.30 18.90 -2.32
C GLY A 138 -15.59 19.26 -0.85
N HIS A 139 -16.01 18.25 -0.10
CA HIS A 139 -16.37 18.32 1.31
C HIS A 139 -15.53 17.31 2.09
N SER A 140 -14.83 17.77 3.12
CA SER A 140 -13.97 16.92 3.95
C SER A 140 -14.77 16.37 5.11
N LEU A 141 -14.79 15.04 5.27
CA LEU A 141 -15.45 14.32 6.35
C LEU A 141 -14.42 13.49 7.14
N LYS A 142 -14.70 13.28 8.43
CA LYS A 142 -13.98 12.36 9.31
C LYS A 142 -14.86 11.16 9.66
N VAL A 143 -14.26 10.17 10.32
CA VAL A 143 -15.01 9.07 10.92
C VAL A 143 -16.01 9.63 11.95
N GLY A 144 -17.29 9.32 11.76
CA GLY A 144 -18.42 9.81 12.57
C GLY A 144 -19.15 11.03 12.01
N ASP A 145 -18.63 11.70 10.98
CA ASP A 145 -19.32 12.83 10.37
C ASP A 145 -20.45 12.35 9.42
N THR A 146 -21.52 13.16 9.28
CA THR A 146 -22.64 12.92 8.36
C THR A 146 -22.48 13.64 7.01
N LEU A 147 -23.15 13.15 5.98
CA LEU A 147 -23.28 13.91 4.73
C LEU A 147 -24.07 15.20 4.96
N ALA A 148 -23.78 16.23 4.16
CA ALA A 148 -24.46 17.52 4.26
C ALA A 148 -25.97 17.39 3.94
N SER A 149 -26.77 18.29 4.53
CA SER A 149 -28.21 18.38 4.29
C SER A 149 -28.50 18.41 2.77
N PRO A 150 -29.43 17.59 2.24
CA PRO A 150 -30.50 16.85 2.94
C PRO A 150 -30.18 15.38 3.28
N HIS A 151 -28.93 14.92 3.16
CA HIS A 151 -28.58 13.49 3.29
C HIS A 151 -27.94 13.09 4.63
N GLU A 152 -28.31 13.76 5.71
CA GLU A 152 -27.75 13.57 7.07
C GLU A 152 -27.93 12.15 7.63
N TYR A 153 -28.79 11.34 7.01
CA TYR A 153 -29.00 9.94 7.35
C TYR A 153 -27.79 9.03 7.05
N ALA A 154 -26.79 9.49 6.29
CA ALA A 154 -25.58 8.72 5.99
C ALA A 154 -24.40 9.21 6.85
N VAL A 155 -23.93 8.34 7.75
CA VAL A 155 -22.81 8.55 8.68
C VAL A 155 -21.58 7.79 8.18
N VAL A 156 -20.40 8.41 8.25
CA VAL A 156 -19.13 7.73 7.93
C VAL A 156 -18.72 6.81 9.08
N GLU A 157 -18.70 5.49 8.86
CA GLU A 157 -18.35 4.51 9.89
C GLU A 157 -16.85 4.18 9.88
N SER A 158 -16.27 3.92 8.71
CA SER A 158 -14.86 3.57 8.58
C SER A 158 -14.26 4.14 7.30
N ILE A 159 -13.02 4.60 7.40
CA ILE A 159 -12.22 5.08 6.27
C ILE A 159 -10.98 4.21 6.20
N SER A 160 -10.81 3.43 5.12
CA SER A 160 -9.57 2.71 4.85
C SER A 160 -9.13 2.93 3.41
N ALA A 161 -7.83 3.10 3.18
CA ALA A 161 -7.29 3.27 1.83
C ALA A 161 -7.43 1.99 0.99
N SER A 162 -7.51 0.82 1.63
CA SER A 162 -7.61 -0.48 0.97
C SER A 162 -9.05 -0.90 0.64
N LEU A 163 -9.98 -0.67 1.57
CA LEU A 163 -11.37 -1.11 1.48
C LEU A 163 -12.32 0.01 1.02
N GLY A 164 -11.90 1.28 1.10
CA GLY A 164 -12.73 2.44 0.78
C GLY A 164 -13.39 3.06 2.01
N VAL A 165 -14.43 3.86 1.78
CA VAL A 165 -15.21 4.51 2.83
C VAL A 165 -16.54 3.79 3.01
N THR A 166 -16.79 3.31 4.22
CA THR A 166 -18.05 2.65 4.59
C THR A 166 -18.98 3.66 5.23
N PHE A 167 -20.19 3.77 4.67
CA PHE A 167 -21.27 4.60 5.19
C PHE A 167 -22.28 3.71 5.90
N ARG A 168 -22.60 4.07 7.15
CA ARG A 168 -23.69 3.52 7.93
C ARG A 168 -24.89 4.46 7.84
N PHE A 169 -26.08 3.91 7.71
CA PHE A 169 -27.30 4.72 7.62
C PHE A 169 -28.04 4.72 8.96
N GLU A 170 -28.27 5.92 9.51
CA GLU A 170 -29.12 6.09 10.68
C GLU A 170 -30.56 6.28 10.22
N VAL A 171 -31.41 5.37 10.69
CA VAL A 171 -32.81 5.25 10.25
C VAL A 171 -33.70 5.93 11.29
N GLY A 172 -34.57 6.84 10.85
CA GLY A 172 -35.61 7.44 11.70
C GLY A 172 -36.69 6.42 12.05
N GLU A 173 -37.39 6.60 13.18
CA GLU A 173 -38.44 5.69 13.65
C GLU A 173 -39.43 5.30 12.51
N GLY A 174 -39.39 4.03 12.09
CA GLY A 174 -40.34 3.45 11.13
C GLY A 174 -39.80 3.06 9.74
N GLU A 175 -38.50 3.16 9.47
CA GLU A 175 -37.89 2.73 8.19
C GLU A 175 -37.06 1.43 8.35
N GLU A 176 -36.90 0.64 7.26
CA GLU A 176 -36.14 -0.62 7.28
C GLU A 176 -34.61 -0.36 7.39
N PRO A 177 -33.85 -1.17 8.16
CA PRO A 177 -32.41 -1.02 8.30
C PRO A 177 -31.71 -1.21 6.95
N ARG A 178 -30.99 -0.18 6.48
CA ARG A 178 -30.21 -0.23 5.24
C ARG A 178 -28.84 -0.84 5.49
N GLU A 179 -28.41 -1.75 4.61
CA GLU A 179 -27.06 -2.31 4.64
C GLU A 179 -26.00 -1.22 4.39
N ASN A 180 -24.84 -1.37 5.03
CA ASN A 180 -23.75 -0.41 4.91
C ASN A 180 -23.21 -0.37 3.48
N GLU A 181 -22.99 0.83 2.94
CA GLU A 181 -22.47 1.01 1.59
C GLU A 181 -21.00 1.39 1.63
N THR A 182 -20.15 0.61 0.95
CA THR A 182 -18.73 0.91 0.81
C THR A 182 -18.44 1.53 -0.54
N LEU A 183 -17.86 2.73 -0.55
CA LEU A 183 -17.44 3.42 -1.75
C LEU A 183 -15.92 3.43 -1.87
N LEU A 184 -15.43 2.94 -3.00
CA LEU A 184 -14.02 3.02 -3.37
C LEU A 184 -13.69 4.40 -3.94
N PRO A 185 -12.44 4.87 -3.80
CA PRO A 185 -11.96 6.05 -4.50
C PRO A 185 -12.19 5.93 -6.01
N ALA A 186 -12.67 7.00 -6.63
CA ALA A 186 -12.78 7.03 -8.07
C ALA A 186 -11.39 6.86 -8.71
N ALA A 187 -11.23 5.89 -9.60
CA ALA A 187 -9.98 5.69 -10.31
C ALA A 187 -9.74 6.85 -11.29
N PHE A 188 -8.83 7.77 -10.93
CA PHE A 188 -8.40 8.82 -11.83
C PHE A 188 -7.33 8.28 -12.78
N LYS A 189 -7.60 8.32 -14.09
CA LYS A 189 -6.55 8.12 -15.09
C LYS A 189 -5.59 9.30 -15.03
N LYS A 190 -4.37 9.06 -14.55
CA LYS A 190 -3.28 10.05 -14.51
C LYS A 190 -3.09 10.64 -15.92
N GLY A 191 -3.22 11.96 -16.05
CA GLY A 191 -3.07 12.68 -17.33
C GLY A 191 -4.36 12.96 -18.10
N VAL A 192 -5.54 12.56 -17.61
CA VAL A 192 -6.83 12.93 -18.22
C VAL A 192 -7.49 14.03 -17.40
N GLU A 193 -7.23 15.29 -17.73
CA GLU A 193 -8.00 16.44 -17.23
C GLU A 193 -9.38 16.46 -17.91
N VAL A 194 -10.31 15.62 -17.45
CA VAL A 194 -11.69 15.68 -17.94
C VAL A 194 -12.36 16.91 -17.33
N ALA A 195 -12.45 17.99 -18.11
CA ALA A 195 -13.35 19.09 -17.80
C ALA A 195 -14.79 18.56 -17.75
N TYR A 196 -15.51 18.82 -16.66
CA TYR A 196 -16.90 18.42 -16.53
C TYR A 196 -17.79 19.64 -16.64
N VAL A 197 -18.88 19.52 -17.40
CA VAL A 197 -19.86 20.59 -17.57
C VAL A 197 -20.89 20.47 -16.45
N GLY A 198 -21.02 21.52 -15.65
CA GLY A 198 -22.06 21.60 -14.62
C GLY A 198 -23.45 21.72 -15.25
N ALA A 199 -24.50 21.48 -14.46
CA ALA A 199 -25.90 21.63 -14.92
C ALA A 199 -26.26 23.08 -15.31
N ASP A 200 -25.41 24.04 -14.93
CA ASP A 200 -25.41 25.46 -15.28
C ASP A 200 -24.73 25.78 -16.63
N GLY A 201 -24.16 24.77 -17.31
CA GLY A 201 -23.41 24.97 -18.56
C GLY A 201 -21.98 25.46 -18.35
N GLU A 202 -21.53 25.64 -17.11
CA GLU A 202 -20.15 26.04 -16.82
C GLU A 202 -19.20 24.86 -16.96
N VAL A 203 -18.14 25.06 -17.75
CA VAL A 203 -17.04 24.08 -17.89
C VAL A 203 -16.14 24.20 -16.67
N ARG A 204 -16.29 23.28 -15.72
CA ARG A 204 -15.42 23.20 -14.56
C ARG A 204 -14.23 22.32 -14.89
N ARG A 205 -13.04 22.93 -14.92
CA ARG A 205 -11.78 22.19 -14.99
C ARG A 205 -11.52 21.57 -13.62
N PRO A 206 -11.05 20.32 -13.53
CA PRO A 206 -10.53 19.78 -12.27
C PRO A 206 -9.51 20.78 -11.74
N ASN A 207 -9.74 21.33 -10.55
CA ASN A 207 -8.78 22.22 -9.93
C ASN A 207 -7.53 21.37 -9.63
N PRO A 208 -6.36 21.58 -10.28
CA PRO A 208 -5.14 20.86 -9.93
C PRO A 208 -4.70 21.18 -8.49
N THR A 209 -5.22 22.28 -7.95
CA THR A 209 -5.01 22.81 -6.62
C THR A 209 -6.24 22.55 -5.75
N ILE A 210 -6.81 21.34 -5.76
CA ILE A 210 -7.49 20.89 -4.54
C ILE A 210 -6.38 20.84 -3.50
N ALA A 211 -6.26 21.93 -2.74
CA ALA A 211 -5.43 22.00 -1.56
C ALA A 211 -6.04 21.03 -0.56
N VAL A 212 -5.71 19.75 -0.72
CA VAL A 212 -5.63 18.85 0.41
C VAL A 212 -4.74 19.62 1.37
N ASN A 213 -5.26 19.98 2.54
CA ASN A 213 -4.42 20.44 3.63
C ASN A 213 -3.51 19.26 3.97
N VAL A 214 -2.44 19.09 3.18
CA VAL A 214 -1.26 18.34 3.55
C VAL A 214 -0.92 18.98 4.87
N VAL A 215 -1.06 18.22 5.95
CA VAL A 215 -0.72 18.71 7.28
C VAL A 215 0.69 19.27 7.12
N ASP A 216 0.88 20.59 7.31
CA ASP A 216 2.15 21.27 6.99
C ASP A 216 3.34 20.62 7.71
N LYS A 217 3.04 19.85 8.76
CA LYS A 217 3.94 18.93 9.46
C LYS A 217 3.16 17.66 9.81
N PRO A 218 3.18 16.60 8.97
CA PRO A 218 2.69 15.31 9.42
C PRO A 218 3.42 14.93 10.71
N PRO A 219 2.77 14.21 11.65
CA PRO A 219 3.47 13.69 12.83
C PRO A 219 4.71 12.90 12.37
N PRO A 220 5.81 12.93 13.15
CA PRO A 220 7.02 12.22 12.77
C PRO A 220 6.69 10.73 12.57
N TYR A 221 7.05 10.20 11.41
CA TYR A 221 6.81 8.81 11.04
C TYR A 221 7.62 7.91 11.99
N ASN A 222 6.93 7.27 12.96
CA ASN A 222 7.54 6.45 13.99
C ASN A 222 6.90 5.05 14.02
N PRO A 223 7.27 4.17 13.08
CA PRO A 223 6.70 2.83 12.99
C PRO A 223 7.10 1.99 14.21
N LYS A 224 6.30 0.98 14.53
CA LYS A 224 6.61 0.01 15.60
C LYS A 224 7.86 -0.82 15.29
N LEU A 225 7.95 -1.33 14.08
CA LEU A 225 9.05 -2.14 13.57
C LEU A 225 9.81 -1.37 12.48
N THR A 226 11.08 -1.70 12.28
CA THR A 226 11.88 -1.07 11.24
C THR A 226 11.25 -1.29 9.87
N THR A 227 11.01 -0.20 9.15
CA THR A 227 10.31 -0.20 7.86
C THR A 227 11.19 0.46 6.78
N PRO A 228 11.35 -0.16 5.60
CA PRO A 228 12.07 0.46 4.49
C PRO A 228 11.26 1.63 3.91
N ILE A 229 11.88 2.82 3.86
CA ILE A 229 11.37 3.99 3.13
C ILE A 229 11.75 3.87 1.65
N ASP A 230 13.00 3.46 1.37
CA ASP A 230 13.55 3.18 0.05
C ASP A 230 14.51 1.98 0.13
N THR A 231 15.06 1.54 -1.00
CA THR A 231 15.97 0.40 -1.16
C THR A 231 17.15 0.42 -0.18
N ASN A 232 17.67 1.60 0.14
CA ASN A 232 18.78 1.80 1.07
C ASN A 232 18.45 2.83 2.17
N HIS A 233 17.17 3.10 2.42
CA HIS A 233 16.75 4.06 3.45
C HIS A 233 15.70 3.41 4.35
N PHE A 234 15.96 3.36 5.65
CA PHE A 234 15.13 2.67 6.63
C PHE A 234 14.75 3.60 7.78
N GLN A 235 13.48 3.57 8.18
CA GLN A 235 13.05 4.14 9.45
C GLN A 235 13.16 3.06 10.53
N ILE A 236 13.98 3.29 11.56
CA ILE A 236 14.08 2.37 12.69
C ILE A 236 12.80 2.47 13.52
N GLY A 237 12.21 1.32 13.86
CA GLY A 237 11.04 1.29 14.73
C GLY A 237 11.41 1.37 16.21
N TYR A 238 10.52 1.93 17.05
CA TYR A 238 10.80 2.11 18.48
C TYR A 238 11.05 0.79 19.23
N GLU A 239 10.42 -0.31 18.82
CA GLU A 239 10.62 -1.63 19.42
C GLU A 239 12.01 -2.18 19.07
N ASP A 240 12.38 -2.10 17.79
CA ASP A 240 13.68 -2.57 17.29
C ASP A 240 14.84 -1.74 17.88
N ALA A 241 14.67 -0.41 17.98
CA ALA A 241 15.64 0.47 18.65
C ALA A 241 15.84 0.10 20.13
N GLY A 242 14.74 -0.20 20.84
CA GLY A 242 14.78 -0.64 22.23
C GLY A 242 15.50 -1.99 22.40
N LEU A 243 15.23 -2.94 21.51
CA LEU A 243 15.89 -4.25 21.49
C LEU A 243 17.40 -4.13 21.30
N PHE A 244 17.86 -3.32 20.34
CA PHE A 244 19.28 -3.07 20.15
C PHE A 244 19.93 -2.33 21.32
N GLY A 245 19.23 -1.36 21.93
CA GLY A 245 19.73 -0.66 23.11
C GLY A 245 20.00 -1.60 24.28
N GLN A 246 19.11 -2.57 24.51
CA GLN A 246 19.22 -3.54 25.60
C GLN A 246 20.21 -4.67 25.31
N ASP A 247 20.09 -5.33 24.15
CA ASP A 247 20.82 -6.57 23.84
C ASP A 247 21.30 -6.65 22.37
N ALA A 248 21.95 -5.61 21.87
CA ALA A 248 22.56 -5.65 20.52
C ALA A 248 23.49 -6.85 20.32
N ALA A 249 24.31 -7.19 21.31
CA ALA A 249 25.29 -8.28 21.21
C ALA A 249 24.61 -9.65 21.12
N GLY A 250 23.59 -9.91 21.94
CA GLY A 250 22.85 -11.17 21.89
C GLY A 250 22.00 -11.30 20.63
N ILE A 251 21.41 -10.22 20.12
CA ILE A 251 20.68 -10.22 18.84
C ILE A 251 21.64 -10.59 17.71
N ILE A 252 22.79 -9.91 17.60
CA ILE A 252 23.78 -10.19 16.54
C ILE A 252 24.29 -11.64 16.67
N ALA A 253 24.60 -12.10 17.88
CA ALA A 253 25.10 -13.47 18.09
C ALA A 253 24.08 -14.56 17.71
N ARG A 254 22.78 -14.31 17.88
CA ARG A 254 21.71 -15.26 17.55
C ARG A 254 21.29 -15.20 16.08
N GLU A 255 21.15 -14.00 15.54
CA GLU A 255 20.51 -13.77 14.23
C GLU A 255 21.51 -13.65 13.08
N VAL A 256 22.77 -13.28 13.35
CA VAL A 256 23.75 -12.95 12.30
C VAL A 256 25.02 -13.78 12.47
N ARG A 257 25.29 -14.65 11.48
CA ARG A 257 26.62 -15.25 11.36
C ARG A 257 27.52 -14.29 10.62
N HIS A 258 28.62 -13.89 11.23
CA HIS A 258 29.55 -12.94 10.64
C HIS A 258 31.01 -13.37 10.83
N ARG A 259 31.89 -12.87 9.97
CA ARG A 259 33.35 -12.98 10.11
C ARG A 259 34.01 -11.64 9.79
N ARG A 260 35.28 -11.48 10.17
CA ARG A 260 36.06 -10.32 9.72
C ARG A 260 36.38 -10.51 8.24
N HIS A 261 36.07 -9.49 7.43
CA HIS A 261 36.44 -9.48 6.02
C HIS A 261 37.90 -9.05 5.85
N ARG A 262 38.59 -9.70 4.91
CA ARG A 262 39.98 -9.37 4.57
C ARG A 262 40.02 -9.00 3.09
N ASP A 263 40.40 -7.76 2.82
CA ASP A 263 40.58 -7.25 1.47
C ASP A 263 41.56 -8.15 0.68
N PRO A 264 41.15 -8.74 -0.45
CA PRO A 264 42.01 -9.57 -1.28
C PRO A 264 43.23 -8.83 -1.86
N ARG A 265 43.16 -7.51 -2.04
CA ARG A 265 44.21 -6.69 -2.67
C ARG A 265 45.26 -6.25 -1.65
N THR A 266 44.82 -5.83 -0.47
CA THR A 266 45.71 -5.26 0.56
C THR A 266 46.05 -6.25 1.68
N GLY A 267 45.27 -7.31 1.85
CA GLY A 267 45.44 -8.28 2.93
C GLY A 267 45.15 -7.72 4.33
N LYS A 268 44.52 -6.54 4.43
CA LYS A 268 44.13 -5.95 5.71
C LYS A 268 42.66 -6.28 6.00
N PHE A 269 42.29 -6.25 7.28
CA PHE A 269 40.89 -6.33 7.65
C PHE A 269 40.25 -4.97 7.41
N ASP A 270 39.19 -4.95 6.61
CA ASP A 270 38.56 -3.74 6.06
C ASP A 270 37.03 -3.74 6.23
N GLY A 271 36.47 -4.78 6.87
CA GLY A 271 35.05 -4.86 7.13
C GLY A 271 34.61 -6.08 7.92
N ILE A 272 33.30 -6.20 8.08
CA ILE A 272 32.61 -7.35 8.71
C ILE A 272 31.74 -8.00 7.64
N GLU A 273 32.06 -9.23 7.26
CA GLU A 273 31.30 -10.00 6.28
C GLU A 273 30.18 -10.80 6.97
N ILE A 274 28.96 -10.59 6.49
CA ILE A 274 27.77 -11.32 6.91
C ILE A 274 27.68 -12.60 6.10
N GLN A 275 27.79 -13.74 6.79
CA GLN A 275 27.69 -15.07 6.18
C GLN A 275 26.25 -15.56 6.07
N SER A 276 25.41 -15.22 7.04
CA SER A 276 23.98 -15.56 6.99
C SER A 276 23.21 -14.70 7.96
N VAL A 277 21.94 -14.43 7.65
CA VAL A 277 21.00 -13.70 8.51
C VAL A 277 19.75 -14.55 8.71
N GLN A 278 19.25 -14.59 9.94
CA GLN A 278 17.99 -15.25 10.26
C GLN A 278 16.82 -14.54 9.56
N ALA A 279 16.04 -15.28 8.77
CA ALA A 279 14.87 -14.75 8.08
C ALA A 279 13.84 -14.22 9.09
N GLY A 280 13.35 -13.00 8.85
CA GLY A 280 12.39 -12.33 9.75
C GLY A 280 12.99 -11.77 11.05
N GLY A 281 14.28 -11.97 11.32
CA GLY A 281 14.98 -11.40 12.47
C GLY A 281 15.09 -9.87 12.40
N VAL A 282 15.49 -9.25 13.50
CA VAL A 282 15.75 -7.81 13.59
C VAL A 282 16.77 -7.39 12.53
N ALA A 283 17.87 -8.13 12.37
CA ALA A 283 18.90 -7.80 11.37
C ALA A 283 18.37 -7.85 9.92
N ALA A 284 17.50 -8.81 9.60
CA ALA A 284 16.88 -8.92 8.28
C ALA A 284 15.92 -7.76 7.99
N ARG A 285 15.15 -7.30 8.99
CA ARG A 285 14.28 -6.11 8.86
C ARG A 285 15.07 -4.83 8.59
N HIS A 286 16.30 -4.76 9.10
CA HIS A 286 17.23 -3.66 8.81
C HIS A 286 17.90 -3.80 7.44
N GLY A 287 17.49 -4.77 6.61
CA GLY A 287 17.99 -4.91 5.24
C GLY A 287 19.35 -5.60 5.11
N ALA A 288 19.86 -6.19 6.20
CA ALA A 288 21.08 -7.00 6.17
C ALA A 288 20.88 -8.27 5.33
N LYS A 289 21.83 -8.57 4.44
CA LYS A 289 21.78 -9.73 3.55
C LYS A 289 23.06 -10.55 3.66
N GLU A 290 22.96 -11.82 3.25
CA GLU A 290 24.13 -12.67 3.07
C GLU A 290 25.08 -12.10 2.02
N GLY A 291 26.37 -12.13 2.33
CA GLY A 291 27.45 -11.58 1.50
C GLY A 291 27.64 -10.07 1.63
N ASP A 292 26.86 -9.38 2.48
CA ASP A 292 27.10 -7.97 2.80
C ASP A 292 28.38 -7.83 3.65
N ILE A 293 29.24 -6.89 3.28
CA ILE A 293 30.45 -6.52 4.00
C ILE A 293 30.27 -5.11 4.54
N ILE A 294 30.15 -4.97 5.85
CA ILE A 294 30.02 -3.66 6.50
C ILE A 294 31.41 -3.04 6.60
N LYS A 295 31.63 -1.89 5.96
CA LYS A 295 32.93 -1.19 5.89
C LYS A 295 33.03 -0.09 6.93
N SER A 296 31.98 0.71 7.09
CA SER A 296 31.95 1.84 8.02
C SER A 296 30.55 2.19 8.51
N ILE A 297 30.48 2.85 9.66
CA ILE A 297 29.27 3.40 10.27
C ILE A 297 29.54 4.86 10.60
N ASN A 298 28.74 5.79 10.07
CA ASN A 298 28.92 7.25 10.19
C ASN A 298 30.34 7.72 9.87
N GLY A 299 30.97 7.11 8.85
CA GLY A 299 32.35 7.41 8.47
C GLY A 299 33.43 6.76 9.34
N HIS A 300 33.07 6.08 10.43
CA HIS A 300 34.00 5.31 11.25
C HIS A 300 34.19 3.91 10.65
N PRO A 301 35.41 3.53 10.21
CA PRO A 301 35.69 2.19 9.70
C PRO A 301 35.46 1.16 10.80
N VAL A 302 34.84 0.03 10.46
CA VAL A 302 34.58 -1.07 11.41
C VAL A 302 35.17 -2.36 10.89
N THR A 303 35.96 -3.04 11.73
CA THR A 303 36.63 -4.30 11.34
C THR A 303 36.21 -5.50 12.19
N SER A 304 35.35 -5.27 13.18
CA SER A 304 34.80 -6.31 14.07
C SER A 304 33.40 -5.94 14.58
N SER A 305 32.57 -6.93 14.88
CA SER A 305 31.23 -6.70 15.41
C SER A 305 31.23 -6.00 16.77
N SER A 306 32.17 -6.35 17.65
CA SER A 306 32.33 -5.70 18.97
C SER A 306 32.62 -4.21 18.84
N GLU A 307 33.47 -3.84 17.88
CA GLU A 307 33.79 -2.44 17.57
C GLU A 307 32.55 -1.70 17.05
N ALA A 308 31.82 -2.29 16.11
CA ALA A 308 30.58 -1.71 15.58
C ALA A 308 29.52 -1.51 16.68
N ILE A 309 29.30 -2.50 17.54
CA ILE A 309 28.35 -2.41 18.67
C ILE A 309 28.77 -1.30 19.64
N THR A 310 30.05 -1.23 19.98
CA THR A 310 30.58 -0.21 20.90
C THR A 310 30.41 1.18 20.30
N PHE A 311 30.71 1.33 19.01
CA PHE A 311 30.53 2.59 18.29
C PHE A 311 29.08 3.05 18.30
N VAL A 312 28.13 2.16 17.98
CA VAL A 312 26.69 2.49 18.00
C VAL A 312 26.24 2.87 19.40
N LYS A 313 26.57 2.09 20.43
CA LYS A 313 26.19 2.39 21.82
C LYS A 313 26.68 3.75 22.28
N ASN A 314 27.92 4.12 21.95
CA ASN A 314 28.50 5.40 22.37
C ASN A 314 27.91 6.62 21.64
N ASN A 315 27.27 6.43 20.48
CA ASN A 315 26.73 7.50 19.65
C ASN A 315 25.20 7.47 19.57
N GLN A 316 24.53 6.59 20.34
CA GLN A 316 23.10 6.36 20.24
C GLN A 316 22.25 7.57 20.67
N GLU A 317 22.74 8.36 21.61
CA GLU A 317 22.05 9.55 22.13
C GLU A 317 22.31 10.80 21.28
N SER A 318 23.46 10.87 20.61
CA SER A 318 23.87 12.04 19.83
C SER A 318 23.47 11.96 18.36
N THR A 319 23.09 10.79 17.86
CA THR A 319 22.91 10.53 16.43
C THR A 319 21.50 10.05 16.10
N SER A 320 20.76 10.89 15.37
CA SER A 320 19.44 10.55 14.81
C SER A 320 19.52 9.84 13.46
N THR A 321 20.65 9.92 12.75
CA THR A 321 20.81 9.37 11.40
C THR A 321 22.09 8.55 11.31
N TRP A 322 21.95 7.27 10.96
CA TRP A 322 23.05 6.34 10.80
C TRP A 322 23.32 6.06 9.33
N ILE A 323 24.56 6.24 8.90
CA ILE A 323 25.02 6.04 7.54
C ILE A 323 25.97 4.85 7.55
N VAL A 324 25.53 3.71 7.03
CA VAL A 324 26.32 2.48 6.98
C VAL A 324 26.78 2.23 5.54
N VAL A 325 28.08 2.11 5.33
CA VAL A 325 28.63 1.73 4.03
C VAL A 325 28.75 0.22 3.97
N VAL A 326 28.04 -0.39 3.02
CA VAL A 326 28.00 -1.83 2.81
C VAL A 326 28.49 -2.16 1.41
N GLU A 327 29.41 -3.11 1.30
CA GLU A 327 29.88 -3.66 0.04
C GLU A 327 29.24 -5.04 -0.20
N ASN A 328 28.64 -5.27 -1.36
CA ASN A 328 28.15 -6.59 -1.75
C ASN A 328 28.63 -6.90 -3.16
N LYS A 329 29.34 -8.02 -3.35
CA LYS A 329 29.89 -8.44 -4.65
C LYS A 329 30.72 -7.34 -5.35
N GLY A 330 31.49 -6.57 -4.58
CA GLY A 330 32.34 -5.49 -5.10
C GLY A 330 31.59 -4.20 -5.46
N ARG A 331 30.30 -4.07 -5.12
CA ARG A 331 29.55 -2.82 -5.22
C ARG A 331 29.31 -2.24 -3.83
N GLU A 332 29.80 -1.04 -3.60
CA GLU A 332 29.51 -0.28 -2.39
C GLU A 332 28.15 0.41 -2.51
N ARG A 333 27.37 0.37 -1.42
CA ARG A 333 26.13 1.10 -1.24
C ARG A 333 26.09 1.72 0.15
N THR A 334 25.51 2.90 0.22
CA THR A 334 25.27 3.59 1.48
C THR A 334 23.85 3.30 1.91
N VAL A 335 23.69 2.78 3.13
CA VAL A 335 22.41 2.52 3.76
C VAL A 335 22.20 3.52 4.88
N THR A 336 21.12 4.28 4.79
CA THR A 336 20.73 5.30 5.77
C THR A 336 19.66 4.73 6.70
N TYR A 337 19.82 4.94 8.00
CA TYR A 337 18.82 4.60 9.01
C TYR A 337 18.47 5.84 9.82
N GLU A 338 17.19 6.17 9.90
CA GLU A 338 16.68 7.24 10.74
C GLU A 338 16.18 6.63 12.06
N SER A 339 16.78 7.05 13.18
CA SER A 339 16.33 6.68 14.51
C SER A 339 15.10 7.50 14.89
N PRO A 340 14.11 6.89 15.57
CA PRO A 340 12.97 7.63 16.06
C PRO A 340 13.43 8.66 17.10
N PRO A 341 12.77 9.83 17.20
CA PRO A 341 13.10 10.82 18.23
C PRO A 341 12.96 10.16 19.61
N GLN A 342 14.02 10.22 20.41
CA GLN A 342 13.99 9.76 21.79
C GLN A 342 12.98 10.63 22.56
N GLN A 343 11.98 10.00 23.17
CA GLN A 343 10.95 10.66 23.98
C GLN A 343 11.49 11.12 25.33
#